data_AF-A0A8T5FAT4-F1
#
_entry.id   AF-A0A8T5FAT4-F1
#
_cell.length_a   1.000
_cell.length_b   1.000
_cell.length_c   1.000
_cell.angle_alpha   90.00
_cell.angle_beta   90.00
_cell.angle_gamma   90.00
#
_symmetry.space_group_name_H-M   'P 1'
#
loop_
_entity.id
_entity.type
_entity.pdbx_description
1 polymer ?
#
loop_
_entity_poly.entity_id
_entity_poly.type
_entity_poly.pdbx_seq_one_letter_code
_entity_poly.pdbx_strand_id
1 'polypeptide(L)'
;DKKLQKLNIETEKVYHNRLDLFQIIKSVKQLIESQSNDLIYVNLASGSKIQSVGCMMACQLFNDKENVSPYYVEAKEYTGFSGEAISKGIKEIQAVPSYEIKKPEPKLIQALKIIKESNGKLSKKEMARLCLDKKLITINAENESQATFASLDQNIISPLEKKWGFIEVEKIGRTRWIKITDEGINASEFLI
;
A
#
# COMPACT_ATOMS: atom_id res chain seq x y z
N ASP A 1 -7.40 14.57 23.66
CA ASP A 1 -7.04 13.57 24.68
C ASP A 1 -7.84 13.73 25.96
N LYS A 2 -7.58 14.74 26.82
CA LYS A 2 -8.29 14.91 28.11
C LYS A 2 -9.82 14.91 28.00
N LYS A 3 -10.39 15.49 26.94
CA LYS A 3 -11.85 15.47 26.69
C LYS A 3 -12.38 14.08 26.31
N LEU A 4 -11.62 13.31 25.54
CA LEU A 4 -11.98 11.95 25.10
C LEU A 4 -11.85 10.94 26.25
N GLN A 5 -10.79 11.06 27.05
CA GLN A 5 -10.57 10.25 28.24
C GLN A 5 -11.69 10.43 29.27
N LYS A 6 -12.20 11.65 29.46
CA LYS A 6 -13.38 11.91 30.32
C LYS A 6 -14.65 11.21 29.84
N LEU A 7 -14.72 10.87 28.57
CA LEU A 7 -15.83 10.12 27.96
C LEU A 7 -15.53 8.61 27.88
N ASN A 8 -14.46 8.13 28.52
CA ASN A 8 -13.97 6.74 28.45
C ASN A 8 -13.69 6.26 27.03
N ILE A 9 -13.26 7.17 26.15
CA ILE A 9 -12.81 6.84 24.80
C ILE A 9 -11.30 6.58 24.85
N GLU A 10 -10.92 5.35 24.50
CA GLU A 10 -9.51 4.96 24.35
C GLU A 10 -8.87 5.71 23.18
N THR A 11 -7.62 6.13 23.35
CA THR A 11 -6.91 6.91 22.33
C THR A 11 -5.48 6.41 22.17
N GLU A 12 -5.07 6.17 20.94
CA GLU A 12 -3.70 5.90 20.55
C GLU A 12 -3.17 7.05 19.67
N LYS A 13 -1.85 7.30 19.73
CA LYS A 13 -1.19 8.26 18.83
C LYS A 13 -0.11 7.55 18.03
N VAL A 14 -0.24 7.63 16.71
CA VAL A 14 0.79 7.22 15.75
C VAL A 14 1.43 8.47 15.17
N TYR A 15 2.75 8.46 15.06
CA TYR A 15 3.53 9.59 14.56
C TYR A 15 4.17 9.25 13.21
N HIS A 16 4.09 10.17 12.28
CA HIS A 16 4.66 10.05 10.93
C HIS A 16 5.00 11.42 10.35
N ASN A 17 5.81 11.45 9.30
CA ASN A 17 6.08 12.70 8.59
C ASN A 17 4.84 13.16 7.80
N ARG A 18 4.25 14.30 8.17
CA ARG A 18 3.05 14.87 7.52
C ARG A 18 3.22 15.25 6.04
N LEU A 19 4.46 15.27 5.54
CA LEU A 19 4.79 15.57 4.15
C LEU A 19 5.13 14.31 3.33
N ASP A 20 5.24 13.15 3.99
CA ASP A 20 5.60 11.88 3.36
C ASP A 20 4.32 11.06 3.10
N LEU A 21 3.85 11.10 1.86
CA LEU A 21 2.65 10.38 1.43
C LEU A 21 2.75 8.87 1.69
N PHE A 22 3.90 8.26 1.43
CA PHE A 22 4.05 6.81 1.55
C PHE A 22 4.06 6.37 3.00
N GLN A 23 4.71 7.11 3.90
CA GLN A 23 4.64 6.85 5.34
C GLN A 23 3.21 7.01 5.87
N ILE A 24 2.45 8.00 5.39
CA ILE A 24 1.04 8.18 5.76
C ILE A 24 0.24 6.94 5.35
N ILE A 25 0.33 6.52 4.08
CA ILE A 25 -0.39 5.36 3.56
C ILE A 25 -0.03 4.10 4.38
N LYS A 26 1.27 3.88 4.65
CA LYS A 26 1.76 2.74 5.41
C LYS A 26 1.25 2.73 6.85
N SER A 27 1.23 3.88 7.52
CA SER A 27 0.75 3.99 8.90
C SER A 27 -0.75 3.71 8.99
N VAL A 28 -1.54 4.26 8.06
CA VAL A 28 -2.99 4.03 8.01
C VAL A 28 -3.31 2.58 7.64
N LYS A 29 -2.57 1.99 6.68
CA LYS A 29 -2.64 0.55 6.36
C LYS A 29 -2.48 -0.31 7.62
N GLN A 30 -1.42 -0.07 8.40
CA GLN A 30 -1.14 -0.86 9.60
C GLN A 30 -2.28 -0.77 10.62
N LEU A 31 -2.87 0.41 10.80
CA LEU A 31 -4.04 0.60 11.65
C LEU A 31 -5.25 -0.19 11.15
N ILE A 32 -5.54 -0.11 9.85
CA ILE A 32 -6.65 -0.85 9.22
C ILE A 32 -6.47 -2.37 9.40
N GLU A 33 -5.26 -2.87 9.12
CA GLU A 33 -4.96 -4.31 9.25
C GLU A 33 -5.03 -4.78 10.71
N SER A 34 -4.60 -3.96 11.67
CA SER A 34 -4.64 -4.29 13.10
C SER A 34 -6.06 -4.37 13.67
N GLN A 35 -7.00 -3.59 13.12
CA GLN A 35 -8.40 -3.51 13.56
C GLN A 35 -9.35 -4.18 12.55
N SER A 36 -8.86 -5.22 11.86
CA SER A 36 -9.57 -5.82 10.73
C SER A 36 -10.91 -6.50 11.08
N ASN A 37 -11.28 -6.61 12.36
CA ASN A 37 -12.58 -7.15 12.79
C ASN A 37 -13.56 -6.06 13.26
N ASP A 38 -13.12 -4.80 13.26
CA ASP A 38 -13.91 -3.66 13.71
C ASP A 38 -14.46 -2.84 12.53
N LEU A 39 -15.39 -1.93 12.81
CA LEU A 39 -15.81 -0.91 11.85
C LEU A 39 -14.88 0.30 11.96
N ILE A 40 -14.23 0.64 10.86
CA ILE A 40 -13.20 1.68 10.82
C ILE A 40 -13.76 2.90 10.09
N TYR A 41 -13.80 4.03 10.79
CA TYR A 41 -14.23 5.31 10.22
C TYR A 41 -13.05 6.27 10.14
N VAL A 42 -12.75 6.76 8.93
CA VAL A 42 -11.57 7.61 8.69
C VAL A 42 -12.00 9.03 8.35
N ASN A 43 -11.73 9.97 9.25
CA ASN A 43 -12.02 11.40 9.03
C ASN A 43 -10.96 12.04 8.12
N LEU A 44 -11.38 12.53 6.95
CA LEU A 44 -10.51 13.17 5.97
C LEU A 44 -10.45 14.71 6.09
N ALA A 45 -11.26 15.31 6.97
CA ALA A 45 -11.38 16.77 7.09
C ALA A 45 -10.25 17.42 7.91
N SER A 46 -9.54 16.64 8.73
CA SER A 46 -8.44 17.14 9.55
C SER A 46 -7.07 16.80 8.96
N GLY A 47 -6.11 17.70 9.13
CA GLY A 47 -4.73 17.51 8.68
C GLY A 47 -4.40 18.27 7.40
N SER A 48 -3.23 17.98 6.84
CA SER A 48 -2.82 18.53 5.54
C SER A 48 -3.55 17.82 4.39
N LYS A 49 -3.59 18.47 3.21
CA LYS A 49 -4.10 17.84 1.98
C LYS A 49 -3.39 16.52 1.67
N ILE A 50 -2.08 16.43 1.95
CA ILE A 50 -1.29 15.20 1.75
C ILE A 50 -1.79 14.08 2.68
N GLN A 51 -2.10 14.41 3.93
CA GLN A 51 -2.66 13.45 4.89
C GLN A 51 -4.04 12.96 4.44
N SER A 52 -4.94 13.85 4.02
CA SER A 52 -6.26 13.46 3.51
C SER A 52 -6.15 12.53 2.29
N VAL A 53 -5.23 12.83 1.35
CA VAL A 53 -4.98 11.97 0.18
C VAL A 53 -4.42 10.61 0.59
N GLY A 54 -3.41 10.58 1.46
CA GLY A 54 -2.80 9.33 1.93
C GLY A 54 -3.79 8.45 2.71
N CYS A 55 -4.61 9.04 3.57
CA CYS A 55 -5.70 8.33 4.27
C CYS A 55 -6.70 7.74 3.28
N MET A 56 -7.15 8.51 2.28
CA MET A 56 -8.09 8.02 1.27
C MET A 56 -7.48 6.87 0.45
N MET A 57 -6.24 6.99 0.00
CA MET A 57 -5.54 5.93 -0.73
C MET A 57 -5.43 4.66 0.11
N ALA A 58 -5.07 4.77 1.39
CA ALA A 58 -5.02 3.62 2.29
C ALA A 58 -6.39 2.97 2.46
N CYS A 59 -7.46 3.76 2.62
CA CYS A 59 -8.83 3.24 2.67
C CYS A 59 -9.18 2.48 1.39
N GLN A 60 -8.81 2.98 0.21
CA GLN A 60 -9.18 2.33 -1.05
C GLN A 60 -8.34 1.10 -1.40
N LEU A 61 -7.08 1.05 -0.95
CA LEU A 61 -6.14 -0.05 -1.23
C LEU A 61 -6.24 -1.20 -0.22
N PHE A 62 -6.66 -0.92 1.02
CA PHE A 62 -6.59 -1.88 2.14
C PHE A 62 -7.95 -2.15 2.79
N ASN A 63 -9.05 -1.94 2.05
CA ASN A 63 -10.41 -2.27 2.50
C ASN A 63 -10.88 -3.65 2.01
N ASP A 64 -10.01 -4.66 2.10
CA ASP A 64 -10.30 -6.02 1.61
C ASP A 64 -11.49 -6.68 2.32
N LYS A 65 -11.88 -6.17 3.50
CA LYS A 65 -13.00 -6.66 4.33
C LYS A 65 -14.25 -5.78 4.27
N GLU A 66 -14.25 -4.74 3.42
CA GLU A 66 -15.37 -3.79 3.28
C GLU A 66 -15.81 -3.12 4.61
N ASN A 67 -14.89 -3.00 5.58
CA ASN A 67 -15.15 -2.47 6.92
C ASN A 67 -14.57 -1.06 7.15
N VAL A 68 -13.98 -0.43 6.12
CA VAL A 68 -13.37 0.90 6.17
C VAL A 68 -14.24 1.92 5.45
N SER A 69 -14.68 2.94 6.18
CA SER A 69 -15.56 4.01 5.69
C SER A 69 -14.91 5.39 5.84
N PRO A 70 -14.34 5.97 4.77
CA PRO A 70 -13.86 7.34 4.79
C PRO A 70 -15.02 8.34 4.81
N TYR A 71 -14.86 9.43 5.56
CA TYR A 71 -15.86 10.50 5.64
C TYR A 71 -15.20 11.87 5.76
N TYR A 72 -15.92 12.90 5.32
CA TYR A 72 -15.50 14.29 5.44
C TYR A 72 -16.48 15.05 6.34
N VAL A 73 -15.96 15.82 7.29
CA VAL A 73 -16.74 16.66 8.20
C VAL A 73 -16.61 18.12 7.81
N GLU A 74 -17.72 18.75 7.45
CA GLU A 74 -17.79 20.21 7.33
C GLU A 74 -18.05 20.82 8.71
N ALA A 75 -17.21 21.77 9.14
CA ALA A 75 -17.42 22.48 10.39
C ALA A 75 -18.54 23.53 10.27
N LYS A 76 -19.24 23.80 11.38
CA LYS A 76 -20.22 24.90 11.45
C LYS A 76 -19.54 26.26 11.40
N GLU A 77 -18.42 26.36 12.10
CA GLU A 77 -17.72 27.61 12.31
C GLU A 77 -16.23 27.42 12.04
N TYR A 78 -15.64 28.41 11.36
CA TYR A 78 -14.20 28.52 11.18
C TYR A 78 -13.73 29.78 11.90
N THR A 79 -13.20 29.62 13.11
CA THR A 79 -12.57 30.71 13.84
C THR A 79 -11.20 30.93 13.19
N GLY A 80 -10.92 32.16 12.72
CA GLY A 80 -9.65 32.49 12.06
C GLY A 80 -8.40 32.16 12.90
N PHE A 81 -7.20 32.44 12.38
CA PHE A 81 -5.93 32.08 13.04
C PHE A 81 -5.74 32.79 14.39
N SER A 82 -6.25 32.19 15.48
CA SER A 82 -6.15 32.70 16.85
C SER A 82 -5.43 31.74 17.81
N GLY A 83 -4.73 30.72 17.30
CA GLY A 83 -4.00 29.74 18.11
C GLY A 83 -4.88 28.69 18.80
N GLU A 84 -6.21 28.80 18.69
CA GLU A 84 -7.18 27.77 19.07
C GLU A 84 -7.51 26.82 17.90
N ALA A 85 -8.33 25.79 18.18
CA ALA A 85 -8.91 24.94 17.14
C ALA A 85 -9.68 25.79 16.13
N ILE A 86 -9.21 25.76 14.88
CA ILE A 86 -9.68 26.62 13.77
C ILE A 86 -11.12 26.28 13.36
N SER A 87 -11.59 25.07 13.64
CA SER A 87 -12.95 24.62 13.33
C SER A 87 -13.73 24.21 14.58
N LYS A 88 -15.02 24.58 14.64
CA LYS A 88 -15.94 24.25 15.74
C LYS A 88 -17.29 23.76 15.22
N GLY A 89 -17.84 22.77 15.92
CA GLY A 89 -19.13 22.14 15.59
C GLY A 89 -19.10 21.29 14.31
N ILE A 90 -20.17 20.51 14.10
CA ILE A 90 -20.39 19.71 12.89
C ILE A 90 -21.58 20.30 12.16
N LYS A 91 -21.38 20.71 10.91
CA LYS A 91 -22.44 21.21 10.02
C LYS A 91 -23.04 20.04 9.25
N GLU A 92 -22.18 19.29 8.59
CA GLU A 92 -22.56 18.15 7.76
C GLU A 92 -21.46 17.08 7.82
N ILE A 93 -21.88 15.82 7.75
CA ILE A 93 -20.99 14.67 7.53
C ILE A 93 -21.29 14.13 6.15
N GLN A 94 -20.29 14.15 5.28
CA GLN A 94 -20.39 13.63 3.93
C GLN A 94 -19.65 12.29 3.89
N ALA A 95 -20.38 11.22 3.56
CA ALA A 95 -19.77 9.93 3.26
C ALA A 95 -18.98 10.05 1.96
N VAL A 96 -17.72 9.60 1.97
CA VAL A 96 -16.90 9.60 0.76
C VAL A 96 -17.02 8.24 0.11
N PRO A 97 -17.51 8.12 -1.14
CA PRO A 97 -17.60 6.83 -1.81
C PRO A 97 -16.18 6.27 -1.99
N SER A 98 -15.95 5.07 -1.47
CA SER A 98 -14.69 4.34 -1.61
C SER A 98 -14.83 3.27 -2.69
N TYR A 99 -14.41 3.60 -3.92
CA TYR A 99 -14.16 2.57 -4.93
C TYR A 99 -12.84 1.87 -4.64
N GLU A 100 -12.83 0.54 -4.72
CA GLU A 100 -11.62 -0.26 -4.51
C GLU A 100 -10.56 0.05 -5.59
N ILE A 101 -9.34 0.34 -5.14
CA ILE A 101 -8.19 0.44 -6.05
C ILE A 101 -7.52 -0.92 -6.07
N LYS A 102 -7.41 -1.51 -7.28
CA LYS A 102 -6.75 -2.81 -7.45
C LYS A 102 -5.28 -2.71 -7.05
N LYS A 103 -4.83 -3.68 -6.25
CA LYS A 103 -3.42 -3.92 -5.93
C LYS A 103 -2.93 -5.26 -6.50
N PRO A 104 -1.62 -5.48 -6.66
CA PRO A 104 -1.10 -6.77 -7.09
C PRO A 104 -1.47 -7.88 -6.10
N GLU A 105 -1.60 -9.11 -6.60
CA GLU A 105 -1.78 -10.28 -5.75
C GLU A 105 -0.61 -10.42 -4.76
N PRO A 106 -0.82 -11.00 -3.56
CA PRO A 106 0.23 -11.16 -2.55
C PRO A 106 1.51 -11.82 -3.08
N LYS A 107 1.39 -12.78 -4.01
CA LYS A 107 2.54 -13.44 -4.65
C LYS A 107 3.40 -12.45 -5.45
N LEU A 108 2.79 -11.48 -6.13
CA LEU A 108 3.47 -10.45 -6.91
C LEU A 108 4.13 -9.42 -5.98
N ILE A 109 3.48 -9.07 -4.87
CA ILE A 109 4.06 -8.18 -3.85
C ILE A 109 5.30 -8.84 -3.22
N GLN A 110 5.23 -10.14 -2.91
CA GLN A 110 6.40 -10.88 -2.42
C GLN A 110 7.52 -10.96 -3.45
N ALA A 111 7.20 -11.15 -4.73
CA ALA A 111 8.20 -11.10 -5.79
C ALA A 111 8.83 -9.70 -5.94
N LEU A 112 8.04 -8.62 -5.85
CA LEU A 112 8.56 -7.25 -5.83
C LEU A 112 9.50 -7.01 -4.65
N LYS A 113 9.17 -7.57 -3.47
CA LYS A 113 10.02 -7.53 -2.27
C LYS A 113 11.38 -8.18 -2.50
N ILE A 114 11.42 -9.35 -3.15
CA ILE A 114 12.68 -10.03 -3.51
C ILE A 114 13.57 -9.11 -4.36
N ILE A 115 12.98 -8.43 -5.35
CA ILE A 115 13.71 -7.53 -6.24
C ILE A 115 14.26 -6.34 -5.45
N LYS A 116 13.43 -5.71 -4.59
CA LYS A 116 13.83 -4.60 -3.73
C LYS A 116 14.98 -4.98 -2.78
N GLU A 117 14.87 -6.12 -2.11
CA GLU A 117 15.90 -6.66 -1.21
C GLU A 117 17.20 -7.03 -1.96
N SER A 118 17.11 -7.31 -3.26
CA SER A 118 18.27 -7.54 -4.14
C SER A 118 18.82 -6.23 -4.74
N ASN A 119 18.80 -5.13 -3.96
CA ASN A 119 19.19 -3.79 -4.40
C ASN A 119 18.49 -3.32 -5.70
N GLY A 120 17.25 -3.73 -5.90
CA GLY A 120 16.45 -3.34 -7.06
C GLY A 120 16.85 -3.99 -8.38
N LYS A 121 17.82 -4.91 -8.40
CA LYS A 121 18.26 -5.57 -9.64
C LYS A 121 18.83 -6.98 -9.39
N LEU A 122 18.33 -7.98 -10.11
CA LEU A 122 18.87 -9.33 -10.08
C LEU A 122 18.73 -10.05 -11.42
N SER A 123 19.47 -11.14 -11.61
CA SER A 123 19.33 -11.96 -12.81
C SER A 123 18.03 -12.78 -12.76
N LYS A 124 17.49 -13.09 -13.93
CA LYS A 124 16.31 -13.96 -14.04
C LYS A 124 16.56 -15.35 -13.45
N LYS A 125 17.80 -15.84 -13.48
CA LYS A 125 18.20 -17.11 -12.87
C LYS A 125 18.11 -17.04 -11.34
N GLU A 126 18.58 -15.96 -10.73
CA GLU A 126 18.45 -15.75 -9.28
C GLU A 126 16.99 -15.56 -8.86
N MET A 127 16.21 -14.80 -9.62
CA MET A 127 14.79 -14.61 -9.37
C MET A 127 14.03 -15.94 -9.37
N ALA A 128 14.30 -16.81 -10.35
CA ALA A 128 13.72 -18.16 -10.42
C ALA A 128 14.01 -18.97 -9.15
N ARG A 129 15.27 -18.97 -8.72
CA ARG A 129 15.71 -19.68 -7.51
C ARG A 129 14.99 -19.17 -6.25
N LEU A 130 14.91 -17.86 -6.07
CA LEU A 130 14.27 -17.24 -4.90
C LEU A 130 12.75 -17.43 -4.90
N CYS A 131 12.12 -17.40 -6.07
CA CYS A 131 10.69 -17.66 -6.20
C CYS A 131 10.35 -19.14 -5.91
N LEU A 132 11.20 -20.09 -6.29
CA LEU A 132 11.02 -21.50 -5.94
C LEU A 132 11.18 -21.74 -4.44
N ASP A 133 12.23 -21.17 -3.85
CA ASP A 133 12.51 -21.28 -2.41
C ASP A 133 11.35 -20.75 -1.55
N LYS A 134 10.78 -19.61 -1.96
CA LYS A 134 9.60 -19.01 -1.32
C LYS A 134 8.26 -19.60 -1.80
N LYS A 135 8.26 -20.63 -2.63
CA LYS A 135 7.07 -21.28 -3.21
C LYS A 135 6.09 -20.32 -3.91
N LEU A 136 6.63 -19.26 -4.53
CA LEU A 136 5.86 -18.30 -5.33
C LEU A 136 5.51 -18.86 -6.72
N ILE A 137 6.29 -19.84 -7.18
CA ILE A 137 6.03 -20.64 -8.37
C ILE A 137 6.19 -22.12 -8.02
N THR A 138 5.35 -22.97 -8.63
CA THR A 138 5.39 -24.43 -8.49
C THR A 138 5.56 -25.06 -9.86
N ILE A 139 6.28 -26.19 -9.91
CA ILE A 139 6.58 -26.92 -11.15
C ILE A 139 6.28 -28.39 -10.92
N ASN A 140 5.39 -28.94 -11.76
CA ASN A 140 5.07 -30.37 -11.80
C ASN A 140 5.42 -30.90 -13.20
N ALA A 141 6.68 -30.81 -13.61
CA ALA A 141 7.11 -31.19 -14.96
C ALA A 141 8.44 -31.94 -14.94
N GLU A 142 8.57 -32.93 -15.83
CA GLU A 142 9.77 -33.77 -16.00
C GLU A 142 11.01 -32.95 -16.43
N ASN A 143 10.82 -31.80 -17.09
CA ASN A 143 11.86 -30.84 -17.44
C ASN A 143 11.83 -29.60 -16.53
N GLU A 144 12.32 -29.76 -15.31
CA GLU A 144 12.22 -28.75 -14.24
C GLU A 144 12.75 -27.37 -14.65
N SER A 145 13.88 -27.30 -15.36
CA SER A 145 14.55 -26.02 -15.64
C SER A 145 13.79 -25.12 -16.63
N GLN A 146 13.31 -25.66 -17.76
CA GLN A 146 12.55 -24.85 -18.74
C GLN A 146 11.17 -24.48 -18.20
N ALA A 147 10.50 -25.41 -17.52
CA ALA A 147 9.20 -25.16 -16.89
C ALA A 147 9.30 -24.08 -15.80
N THR A 148 10.42 -24.01 -15.05
CA THR A 148 10.67 -22.94 -14.08
C THR A 148 10.60 -21.57 -14.72
N PHE A 149 11.37 -21.35 -15.80
CA PHE A 149 11.50 -20.03 -16.40
C PHE A 149 10.20 -19.59 -17.08
N ALA A 150 9.48 -20.52 -17.72
CA ALA A 150 8.18 -20.25 -18.29
C ALA A 150 7.15 -19.86 -17.21
N SER A 151 7.12 -20.59 -16.09
CA SER A 151 6.24 -20.28 -14.96
C SER A 151 6.58 -18.93 -14.32
N LEU A 152 7.86 -18.63 -14.13
CA LEU A 152 8.32 -17.33 -13.64
C LEU A 152 7.89 -16.19 -14.58
N ASP A 153 8.06 -16.36 -15.88
CA ASP A 153 7.67 -15.36 -16.87
C ASP A 153 6.18 -15.08 -16.84
N GLN A 154 5.36 -16.13 -16.88
CA GLN A 154 3.92 -16.00 -16.97
C GLN A 154 3.30 -15.49 -15.66
N ASN A 155 3.74 -16.01 -14.52
CA ASN A 155 3.06 -15.79 -13.24
C ASN A 155 3.63 -14.62 -12.43
N ILE A 156 4.86 -14.19 -12.70
CA ILE A 156 5.54 -13.16 -11.90
C ILE A 156 6.02 -12.00 -12.78
N ILE A 157 6.91 -12.27 -13.75
CA ILE A 157 7.57 -11.20 -14.52
C ILE A 157 6.56 -10.46 -15.40
N SER A 158 5.80 -11.17 -16.24
CA SER A 158 4.87 -10.53 -17.18
C SER A 158 3.78 -9.71 -16.46
N PRO A 159 3.19 -10.16 -15.34
CA PRO A 159 2.28 -9.31 -14.56
C PRO A 159 2.97 -8.06 -13.98
N LEU A 160 4.14 -8.21 -13.36
CA LEU A 160 4.86 -7.07 -12.77
C LEU A 160 5.33 -6.06 -13.83
N GLU A 161 5.75 -6.53 -14.99
CA GLU A 161 6.24 -5.69 -16.09
C GLU A 161 5.08 -5.07 -16.88
N LYS A 162 4.16 -5.88 -17.41
CA LYS A 162 3.17 -5.41 -18.40
C LYS A 162 1.91 -4.84 -17.78
N LYS A 163 1.46 -5.41 -16.67
CA LYS A 163 0.20 -4.97 -16.01
C LYS A 163 0.47 -3.85 -15.02
N TRP A 164 1.52 -4.00 -14.20
CA TRP A 164 1.83 -3.05 -13.13
C TRP A 164 2.92 -2.05 -13.48
N GLY A 165 3.83 -2.37 -14.41
CA GLY A 165 4.95 -1.48 -14.75
C GLY A 165 5.98 -1.34 -13.63
N PHE A 166 6.00 -2.26 -12.66
CA PHE A 166 6.87 -2.18 -11.48
C PHE A 166 8.30 -2.65 -11.75
N ILE A 167 8.51 -3.37 -12.85
CA ILE A 167 9.80 -3.92 -13.23
C ILE A 167 10.01 -3.76 -14.73
N GLU A 168 11.27 -3.81 -15.14
CA GLU A 168 11.71 -3.89 -16.53
C GLU A 168 12.69 -5.07 -16.70
N VAL A 169 12.63 -5.74 -17.86
CA VAL A 169 13.55 -6.82 -18.20
C VAL A 169 14.50 -6.41 -19.31
N GLU A 170 15.80 -6.45 -19.02
CA GLU A 170 16.86 -6.07 -19.94
C GLU A 170 17.75 -7.27 -20.28
N LYS A 171 18.17 -7.41 -21.54
CA LYS A 171 19.17 -8.42 -21.93
C LYS A 171 20.55 -7.77 -22.00
N ILE A 172 21.46 -8.19 -21.12
CA ILE A 172 22.85 -7.75 -21.10
C ILE A 172 23.73 -8.97 -21.42
N GLY A 173 24.26 -9.00 -22.65
CA GLY A 173 24.99 -10.16 -23.17
C GLY A 173 24.10 -11.40 -23.27
N ARG A 174 24.48 -12.48 -22.58
CA ARG A 174 23.70 -13.73 -22.52
C ARG A 174 22.68 -13.76 -21.37
N THR A 175 22.76 -12.82 -20.44
CA THR A 175 21.96 -12.81 -19.21
C THR A 175 20.77 -11.87 -19.34
N ARG A 176 19.60 -12.30 -18.85
CA ARG A 176 18.44 -11.42 -18.67
C ARG A 176 18.43 -10.92 -17.23
N TRP A 177 18.34 -9.61 -17.07
CA TRP A 177 18.29 -8.89 -15.81
C TRP A 177 16.89 -8.34 -15.60
N ILE A 178 16.44 -8.39 -14.35
CA ILE A 178 15.18 -7.80 -13.90
C ILE A 178 15.57 -6.61 -13.02
N LYS A 179 15.00 -5.45 -13.30
CA LYS A 179 15.26 -4.21 -12.57
C LYS A 179 13.93 -3.60 -12.13
N ILE A 180 13.89 -3.06 -10.92
CA ILE A 180 12.73 -2.32 -10.41
C ILE A 180 12.67 -0.95 -11.09
N THR A 181 11.47 -0.51 -11.44
CA THR A 181 11.21 0.84 -11.98
C THR A 181 10.96 1.83 -10.85
N ASP A 182 10.93 3.13 -11.15
CA ASP A 182 10.55 4.16 -10.17
C ASP A 182 9.12 3.93 -9.63
N GLU A 183 8.19 3.50 -10.49
CA GLU A 183 6.84 3.12 -10.09
C GLU A 183 6.85 1.92 -9.14
N GLY A 184 7.68 0.91 -9.43
CA GLY A 184 7.88 -0.23 -8.53
C GLY A 184 8.47 0.17 -7.19
N ILE A 185 9.42 1.12 -7.17
CA ILE A 185 10.00 1.68 -5.94
C ILE A 185 8.91 2.36 -5.12
N ASN A 186 8.15 3.28 -5.72
CA ASN A 186 7.07 3.99 -5.06
C ASN A 186 6.01 3.02 -4.51
N ALA A 187 5.54 2.07 -5.33
CA ALA A 187 4.57 1.07 -4.92
C ALA A 187 5.08 0.22 -3.74
N SER A 188 6.37 -0.13 -3.76
CA SER A 188 6.99 -0.94 -2.72
C SER A 188 7.06 -0.26 -1.35
N GLU A 189 6.95 1.07 -1.26
CA GLU A 189 6.99 1.80 0.01
C GLU A 189 5.78 1.52 0.90
N PHE A 190 4.60 1.30 0.28
CA PHE A 190 3.35 1.06 1.00
C PHE A 190 2.79 -0.36 0.83
N LEU A 191 3.14 -1.07 -0.24
CA LEU A 191 2.71 -2.46 -0.44
C LEU A 191 3.48 -3.44 0.46
N ILE A 192 4.74 -3.15 0.79
CA ILE A 192 5.65 -4.02 1.57
C ILE A 192 5.79 -3.54 3.01
#